data_AF-A0A1Y2Q7Y9-F1
#
_entry.id   AF-A0A1Y2Q7Y9-F1
#
_cell.length_a   1.000
_cell.length_b   1.000
_cell.length_c   1.000
_cell.angle_alpha   90.00
_cell.angle_beta   90.00
_cell.angle_gamma   90.00
#
_symmetry.space_group_name_H-M   'P 1'
#
loop_
_entity.id
_entity.type
_entity.pdbx_description
1 polymer ?
#
loop_
_entity_poly.entity_id
_entity_poly.type
_entity_poly.pdbx_seq_one_letter_code
_entity_poly.pdbx_strand_id
1 'polypeptide(L)'
;MRVAKKPGAPCRVTLADAEPGETVLLVNHEHLPVASPYRSAHAIFVREGAEVPARFENAVPEPLAIRLLSVRAFDGAGMMADAEVVEGRDLEPLIARFFADPAVAYLHVHNARPGCFAARVDRG
;
A
#
# COMPACT_ATOMS: atom_id res chain seq x y z
N MET A 1 12.72 9.29 -12.42
CA MET A 1 11.65 10.04 -13.13
C MET A 1 11.44 11.36 -12.41
N ARG A 2 11.35 12.48 -13.14
CA ARG A 2 11.00 13.77 -12.52
C ARG A 2 9.49 13.94 -12.45
N VAL A 3 8.98 14.34 -11.29
CA VAL A 3 7.54 14.45 -11.04
C VAL A 3 6.99 15.74 -11.64
N ALA A 4 5.89 15.65 -12.40
CA ALA A 4 5.28 16.79 -13.08
C ALA A 4 4.01 17.32 -12.40
N LYS A 5 3.34 16.51 -11.57
CA LYS A 5 2.08 16.88 -10.89
C LYS A 5 1.91 16.12 -9.57
N LYS A 6 1.07 16.67 -8.70
CA LYS A 6 0.62 16.07 -7.44
C LYS A 6 -0.92 16.12 -7.37
N PRO A 7 -1.61 15.02 -7.02
CA PRO A 7 -1.07 13.66 -6.81
C PRO A 7 -0.61 13.02 -8.14
N GLY A 8 0.32 12.08 -8.06
CA GLY A 8 0.80 11.38 -9.26
C GLY A 8 1.91 10.35 -9.05
N ALA A 9 2.76 10.55 -8.03
CA ALA A 9 3.86 9.65 -7.71
C ALA A 9 3.86 9.34 -6.21
N PRO A 10 3.04 8.38 -5.76
CA PRO A 10 2.96 8.00 -4.35
C PRO A 10 4.24 7.28 -3.92
N CYS A 11 5.00 7.89 -3.01
CA CYS A 11 6.20 7.28 -2.45
C CYS A 11 5.82 6.18 -1.47
N ARG A 12 6.33 4.96 -1.71
CA ARG A 12 6.07 3.82 -0.82
C ARG A 12 6.73 3.97 0.55
N VAL A 13 7.89 4.64 0.64
CA VAL A 13 8.63 4.79 1.91
C VAL A 13 7.94 5.79 2.82
N THR A 14 7.64 6.99 2.31
CA THR A 14 7.09 8.08 3.14
C THR A 14 5.56 8.08 3.22
N LEU A 15 4.87 7.21 2.46
CA LEU A 15 3.41 7.23 2.30
C LEU A 15 2.87 8.63 2.02
N ALA A 16 3.56 9.34 1.12
CA ALA A 16 3.25 10.70 0.69
C ALA A 16 3.44 10.80 -0.83
N ASP A 17 2.63 11.61 -1.51
CA ASP A 17 2.89 11.97 -2.90
C ASP A 17 4.11 12.90 -2.99
N ALA A 18 5.00 12.59 -3.92
CA ALA A 18 6.11 13.46 -4.29
C ALA A 18 5.62 14.80 -4.87
N GLU A 19 6.36 15.87 -4.59
CA GLU A 19 6.08 17.21 -5.10
C GLU A 19 6.53 17.37 -6.57
N PRO A 20 5.89 18.25 -7.36
CA PRO A 20 6.39 18.60 -8.67
C PRO A 20 7.85 19.09 -8.62
N GLY A 21 8.68 18.58 -9.51
CA GLY A 21 10.11 18.89 -9.57
C GLY A 21 11.01 17.89 -8.83
N GLU A 22 10.48 17.10 -7.89
CA GLU A 22 11.21 16.03 -7.20
C GLU A 22 11.55 14.85 -8.13
N THR A 23 12.57 14.08 -7.75
CA THR A 23 12.94 12.83 -8.40
C THR A 23 12.36 11.64 -7.64
N VAL A 24 11.71 10.73 -8.37
CA VAL A 24 11.33 9.41 -7.87
C VAL A 24 12.00 8.30 -8.67
N LEU A 25 12.39 7.24 -7.97
CA LEU A 25 12.89 5.99 -8.53
C LEU A 25 11.71 5.04 -8.72
N LEU A 26 11.61 4.44 -9.91
CA LEU A 26 10.69 3.34 -10.17
C LEU A 26 11.48 2.04 -10.04
N VAL A 27 11.23 1.29 -8.98
CA VAL A 27 11.99 0.07 -8.64
C VAL A 27 11.05 -1.12 -8.50
N ASN A 28 11.54 -2.32 -8.77
CA ASN A 28 10.81 -3.54 -8.45
C ASN A 28 10.97 -3.88 -6.97
N HIS A 29 9.87 -4.14 -6.27
CA HIS A 29 9.86 -4.49 -4.86
C HIS A 29 9.00 -5.73 -4.61
N GLU A 30 9.63 -6.70 -3.95
CA GLU A 30 8.96 -7.90 -3.45
C GLU A 30 8.24 -7.61 -2.15
N HIS A 31 6.94 -7.34 -2.25
CA HIS A 31 6.11 -6.96 -1.11
C HIS A 31 5.50 -8.17 -0.40
N LEU A 32 5.48 -9.34 -1.05
CA LEU A 32 5.00 -10.59 -0.46
C LEU A 32 6.06 -11.71 -0.64
N PRO A 33 7.16 -11.70 0.13
CA PRO A 33 8.29 -12.63 0.00
C PRO A 33 8.03 -13.97 0.75
N VAL A 34 6.87 -14.58 0.54
CA VAL A 34 6.49 -15.85 1.20
C VAL A 34 6.36 -16.97 0.17
N ALA A 35 6.56 -18.22 0.60
CA ALA A 35 6.43 -19.41 -0.24
C ALA A 35 4.95 -19.80 -0.44
N SER A 36 4.14 -18.89 -0.98
CA SER A 36 2.74 -19.14 -1.34
C SER A 36 2.51 -18.87 -2.84
N PRO A 37 1.42 -19.38 -3.43
CA PRO A 37 1.02 -19.02 -4.80
C PRO A 37 0.83 -17.51 -5.02
N TYR A 38 0.68 -16.72 -3.94
CA TYR A 38 0.52 -15.28 -4.00
C TYR A 38 1.84 -14.51 -3.92
N ARG A 39 3.00 -15.17 -3.80
CA ARG A 39 4.33 -14.53 -3.82
C ARG A 39 4.41 -13.50 -4.94
N SER A 40 4.69 -12.24 -4.59
CA SER A 40 4.51 -11.13 -5.53
C SER A 40 5.58 -10.06 -5.38
N ALA A 41 6.06 -9.59 -6.53
CA ALA A 41 6.91 -8.42 -6.68
C ALA A 41 6.39 -7.53 -7.81
N HIS A 42 6.41 -6.22 -7.61
CA HIS A 42 5.96 -5.29 -8.64
C HIS A 42 6.63 -3.92 -8.49
N ALA A 43 6.46 -3.08 -9.50
CA ALA A 43 6.99 -1.72 -9.50
C ALA A 43 6.36 -0.85 -8.39
N ILE A 44 7.19 -0.09 -7.68
CA ILE A 44 6.80 0.94 -6.71
C ILE A 44 7.59 2.23 -6.98
N PHE A 45 7.03 3.37 -6.58
CA PHE A 45 7.77 4.64 -6.56
C PHE A 45 8.43 4.87 -5.19
N VAL A 46 9.68 5.31 -5.20
CA VAL A 46 10.43 5.74 -4.02
C VAL A 46 11.01 7.13 -4.29
N ARG A 47 10.75 8.09 -3.40
CA ARG A 47 11.38 9.43 -3.49
C ARG A 47 12.88 9.29 -3.25
N GLU A 48 13.65 9.95 -4.09
CA GLU A 48 15.11 10.03 -3.90
C GLU A 48 15.40 10.72 -2.55
N GLY A 49 16.25 10.11 -1.72
CA GLY A 49 16.54 10.60 -0.36
C GLY A 49 15.47 10.28 0.70
N ALA A 50 14.46 9.45 0.40
CA ALA A 50 13.53 8.97 1.42
C ALA A 50 14.20 7.92 2.33
N GLU A 51 14.64 8.33 3.51
CA GLU A 51 15.38 7.47 4.45
C GLU A 51 14.49 6.86 5.55
N VAL A 52 13.44 7.56 5.97
CA VAL A 52 12.60 7.15 7.10
C VAL A 52 11.26 6.59 6.58
N PRO A 53 10.97 5.29 6.82
CA PRO A 53 9.67 4.71 6.53
C PRO A 53 8.58 5.35 7.39
N ALA A 54 7.50 5.80 6.77
CA ALA A 54 6.35 6.31 7.48
C ALA A 54 5.54 5.18 8.11
N ARG A 55 5.06 5.43 9.33
CA ARG A 55 4.12 4.57 10.07
C ARG A 55 2.98 5.44 10.55
N PHE A 56 1.76 4.96 10.39
CA PHE A 56 0.54 5.60 10.87
C PHE A 56 -0.16 4.60 11.78
N GLU A 57 -0.65 5.08 12.92
CA GLU A 57 -1.38 4.27 13.89
C GLU A 57 -2.78 4.86 14.03
N ASN A 58 -3.81 4.01 13.90
CA ASN A 58 -5.22 4.42 13.94
C ASN A 58 -5.53 5.60 13.01
N ALA A 59 -4.87 5.65 11.85
CA ALA A 59 -5.02 6.72 10.87
C ALA A 59 -4.73 6.19 9.46
N VAL A 60 -5.54 6.65 8.49
CA VAL A 60 -5.29 6.43 7.07
C VAL A 60 -4.49 7.61 6.52
N PRO A 61 -3.30 7.40 5.92
CA PRO A 61 -2.53 8.48 5.33
C PRO A 61 -3.20 9.04 4.08
N GLU A 62 -3.06 10.35 3.87
CA GLU A 62 -3.70 11.11 2.78
C GLU A 62 -3.59 10.44 1.39
N PRO A 63 -2.43 9.91 0.96
CA PRO A 63 -2.35 9.27 -0.36
C PRO A 63 -3.24 8.04 -0.53
N LEU A 64 -3.51 7.31 0.56
CA LEU A 64 -4.44 6.18 0.51
C LEU A 64 -5.88 6.69 0.50
N ALA A 65 -6.19 7.72 1.29
CA ALA A 65 -7.54 8.28 1.43
C ALA A 65 -8.13 8.81 0.10
N ILE A 66 -7.29 9.32 -0.80
CA ILE A 66 -7.73 9.98 -2.05
C ILE A 66 -7.75 9.05 -3.28
N ARG A 67 -7.51 7.74 -3.13
CA ARG A 67 -7.35 6.80 -4.26
C ARG A 67 -8.33 5.64 -4.21
N LEU A 68 -8.61 5.07 -5.38
CA LEU A 68 -9.21 3.74 -5.48
C LEU A 68 -8.15 2.68 -5.16
N LEU A 69 -8.45 1.81 -4.20
CA LEU A 69 -7.51 0.84 -3.64
C LEU A 69 -8.01 -0.58 -3.87
N SER A 70 -7.09 -1.52 -4.07
CA SER A 70 -7.32 -2.95 -3.95
C SER A 70 -6.68 -3.41 -2.65
N VAL A 71 -7.51 -3.83 -1.69
CA VAL A 71 -7.08 -4.31 -0.38
C VAL A 71 -7.19 -5.82 -0.35
N ARG A 72 -6.14 -6.50 0.07
CA ARG A 72 -6.03 -7.96 0.07
C ARG A 72 -5.70 -8.43 1.48
N ALA A 73 -6.54 -9.29 2.03
CA ALA A 73 -6.36 -9.90 3.33
C ALA A 73 -5.60 -11.21 3.20
N PHE A 74 -4.55 -11.39 4.01
CA PHE A 74 -3.73 -12.58 4.03
C PHE A 74 -3.73 -13.24 5.39
N ASP A 75 -3.69 -14.57 5.41
CA ASP A 75 -3.44 -15.35 6.62
C ASP A 75 -1.94 -15.39 6.98
N GLY A 76 -1.59 -16.09 8.06
CA GLY A 76 -0.21 -16.24 8.53
C GLY A 76 0.72 -17.01 7.58
N ALA A 77 0.17 -17.77 6.62
CA ALA A 77 0.93 -18.47 5.59
C ALA A 77 1.05 -17.65 4.29
N GLY A 78 0.46 -16.45 4.25
CA GLY A 78 0.41 -15.61 3.07
C GLY A 78 -0.51 -16.14 1.97
N MET A 79 -1.54 -16.90 2.34
CA MET A 79 -2.67 -17.22 1.48
C MET A 79 -3.70 -16.09 1.57
N MET A 80 -4.23 -15.68 0.42
CA MET A 80 -5.28 -14.66 0.38
C MET A 80 -6.59 -15.24 0.91
N ALA A 81 -7.14 -14.62 1.94
CA ALA A 81 -8.40 -15.02 2.57
C ALA A 81 -9.60 -14.23 2.03
N ASP A 82 -9.41 -12.94 1.76
CA ASP A 82 -10.43 -12.04 1.21
C ASP A 82 -9.74 -10.90 0.42
N ALA A 83 -10.47 -10.23 -0.45
CA ALA A 83 -10.02 -9.05 -1.17
C ALA A 83 -11.19 -8.17 -1.59
N GLU A 84 -10.98 -6.85 -1.60
CA GLU A 84 -12.00 -5.88 -1.98
C GLU A 84 -11.37 -4.66 -2.67
N VAL A 85 -12.15 -4.03 -3.55
CA VAL A 85 -11.83 -2.72 -4.12
C VAL A 85 -12.63 -1.64 -3.39
N VAL A 86 -11.96 -0.60 -2.92
CA VAL A 86 -12.57 0.44 -2.08
C VAL A 86 -12.06 1.83 -2.44
N GLU A 87 -12.93 2.83 -2.28
CA GLU A 87 -12.48 4.22 -2.26
C GLU A 87 -11.69 4.48 -0.98
N GLY A 88 -10.61 5.23 -1.06
CA GLY A 88 -9.67 5.44 0.04
C GLY A 88 -10.30 6.00 1.32
N ARG A 89 -11.31 6.86 1.17
CA ARG A 89 -12.08 7.42 2.29
C ARG A 89 -12.83 6.36 3.10
N ASP A 90 -13.11 5.22 2.49
CA ASP A 90 -13.85 4.09 3.07
C ASP A 90 -12.88 2.94 3.47
N LEU A 91 -11.57 3.20 3.50
CA LEU A 91 -10.55 2.19 3.81
C LEU A 91 -10.59 1.72 5.27
N GLU A 92 -10.76 2.63 6.23
CA GLU A 92 -10.78 2.30 7.66
C GLU A 92 -11.88 1.28 8.04
N PRO A 93 -13.16 1.46 7.66
CA PRO A 93 -14.19 0.46 7.95
C PRO A 93 -13.92 -0.88 7.25
N LEU A 94 -13.30 -0.88 6.06
CA LEU A 94 -12.90 -2.12 5.39
C LEU A 94 -11.79 -2.85 6.16
N ILE A 95 -10.79 -2.13 6.66
CA ILE A 95 -9.73 -2.69 7.51
C ILE A 95 -10.34 -3.39 8.73
N ALA A 96 -11.27 -2.71 9.42
CA ALA A 96 -11.97 -3.28 10.57
C ALA A 96 -12.77 -4.54 10.19
N ARG A 97 -13.47 -4.53 9.05
CA ARG A 97 -14.21 -5.69 8.54
C ARG A 97 -13.29 -6.89 8.30
N PHE A 98 -12.17 -6.70 7.60
CA PHE A 98 -11.25 -7.80 7.33
C PHE A 98 -10.61 -8.35 8.60
N PHE A 99 -10.23 -7.49 9.54
CA PHE A 99 -9.65 -7.95 10.80
C PHE A 99 -10.66 -8.53 11.79
N ALA A 100 -11.97 -8.45 11.52
CA ALA A 100 -12.98 -9.18 12.28
C ALA A 100 -12.85 -10.70 12.10
N ASP A 101 -12.23 -11.17 11.01
CA ASP A 101 -11.82 -12.56 10.85
C ASP A 101 -10.47 -12.81 11.55
N PRO A 102 -10.42 -13.63 12.61
CA PRO A 102 -9.18 -13.90 13.34
C PRO A 102 -8.11 -14.58 12.48
N ALA A 103 -8.48 -15.28 11.40
CA ALA A 103 -7.53 -15.94 10.50
C ALA A 103 -6.71 -14.94 9.65
N VAL A 104 -7.24 -13.74 9.41
CA VAL A 104 -6.53 -12.67 8.71
C VAL A 104 -5.40 -12.14 9.59
N ALA A 105 -4.16 -12.29 9.14
CA ALA A 105 -2.96 -11.86 9.88
C ALA A 105 -2.53 -10.44 9.51
N TYR A 106 -2.60 -10.07 8.23
CA TYR A 106 -2.23 -8.74 7.74
C TYR A 106 -2.94 -8.41 6.43
N LEU A 107 -2.97 -7.14 6.07
CA LEU A 107 -3.52 -6.65 4.82
C LEU A 107 -2.43 -6.04 3.96
N HIS A 108 -2.51 -6.24 2.65
CA HIS A 108 -1.79 -5.41 1.69
C HIS A 108 -2.76 -4.47 0.99
N VAL A 109 -2.42 -3.19 0.99
CA VAL A 109 -3.10 -2.15 0.25
C VAL A 109 -2.33 -1.88 -1.04
N HIS A 110 -3.03 -1.95 -2.16
CA HIS A 110 -2.51 -1.63 -3.48
C HIS A 110 -3.29 -0.46 -4.08
N ASN A 111 -2.62 0.39 -4.86
CA ASN A 111 -3.32 1.28 -5.77
C ASN A 111 -4.05 0.41 -6.83
N ALA A 112 -5.34 0.63 -7.04
CA ALA A 112 -6.09 -0.09 -8.08
C ALA A 112 -5.68 0.36 -9.50
N ARG A 113 -5.08 1.55 -9.59
CA ARG A 113 -4.46 2.15 -10.79
C ARG A 113 -2.92 2.03 -10.69
N PRO A 114 -2.13 2.57 -11.64
CA PRO A 114 -0.66 2.50 -11.56
C PRO A 114 -0.09 2.99 -10.22
N GLY A 115 0.97 2.34 -9.76
CA GLY A 115 1.62 2.59 -8.45
C GLY A 115 1.67 1.33 -7.57
N CYS A 116 0.81 0.34 -7.85
CA CYS A 116 0.81 -1.00 -7.25
C CYS A 116 0.91 -1.00 -5.72
N PHE A 117 1.76 -1.83 -5.10
CA PHE A 117 1.81 -1.99 -3.63
C PHE A 117 2.06 -0.66 -2.91
N ALA A 118 1.13 -0.28 -2.02
CA ALA A 118 1.11 1.02 -1.36
C ALA A 118 1.45 0.93 0.13
N ALA A 119 0.87 -0.04 0.85
CA ALA A 119 1.13 -0.21 2.28
C ALA A 119 0.82 -1.63 2.75
N ARG A 120 1.42 -2.01 3.88
CA ARG A 120 0.97 -3.15 4.68
C ARG A 120 0.27 -2.60 5.92
N VAL A 121 -0.81 -3.26 6.32
CA VAL A 121 -1.54 -2.96 7.55
C VAL A 121 -1.49 -4.20 8.43
N ASP A 122 -1.13 -4.01 9.68
CA ASP A 122 -1.04 -5.04 10.71
C ASP A 122 -1.97 -4.68 11.87
N ARG A 123 -2.36 -5.68 12.68
CA ARG A 123 -3.02 -5.43 13.97
C ARG A 123 -2.02 -4.81 14.95
N GLY A 124 -2.48 -3.82 15.72
CA GLY A 124 -1.75 -3.22 16.84
C GLY A 124 -2.10 -3.88 18.17
#